data_AF-A0A3N5EYQ8-F1
#
_entry.id   AF-A0A3N5EYQ8-F1
#
_cell.length_a   1.000
_cell.length_b   1.000
_cell.length_c   1.000
_cell.angle_alpha   90.00
_cell.angle_beta   90.00
_cell.angle_gamma   90.00
#
_symmetry.space_group_name_H-M   'P 1'
#
loop_
_entity.id
_entity.type
_entity.pdbx_description
1 polymer ?
#
loop_
_entity_poly.entity_id
_entity_poly.type
_entity_poly.pdbx_seq_one_letter_code
_entity_poly.pdbx_strand_id
1 'polypeptide(L)'
;MVLQTADRCPAAGVNPDLHLVPGRVFFYLKLALVAGILLACPVIFSQIWRFVAPGLFKHEKKVLIPFTFLSTCCFIGGAAFGYLVVFPPAFRFLVGYSNEYLTSLPSVSEYFSLATRLLLAFGAIFEMPILMVFLAKIGLVSVAFLNRNRKYAVLINFIIAAILTPTPDIVNQMMMGIPLLILYEISVLAVWLFGRKGFRDFQSEEPEE
;
A
#
# COMPACT_ATOMS: atom_id res chain seq x y z
N MET A 1 28.37 -38.84 -51.14
CA MET A 1 28.29 -37.39 -51.35
C MET A 1 26.89 -36.89 -50.99
N VAL A 2 26.54 -36.87 -49.69
CA VAL A 2 25.58 -35.95 -49.02
C VAL A 2 25.80 -36.16 -47.50
N LEU A 3 26.84 -35.56 -46.95
CA LEU A 3 27.02 -35.35 -45.50
C LEU A 3 27.65 -33.96 -45.35
N GLN A 4 26.93 -33.04 -44.69
CA GLN A 4 27.38 -31.76 -44.09
C GLN A 4 26.38 -30.62 -44.35
N THR A 5 25.30 -30.55 -43.56
CA THR A 5 24.66 -29.27 -43.16
C THR A 5 24.02 -29.36 -41.78
N ALA A 6 24.52 -30.25 -40.90
CA ALA A 6 24.22 -30.25 -39.48
C ALA A 6 25.43 -29.68 -38.72
N ASP A 7 25.69 -28.38 -38.89
CA ASP A 7 26.57 -27.61 -38.01
C ASP A 7 26.45 -26.11 -38.33
N ARG A 8 25.41 -25.50 -37.78
CA ARG A 8 25.43 -24.08 -37.39
C ARG A 8 24.62 -23.92 -36.11
N CYS A 9 25.18 -24.36 -34.99
CA CYS A 9 24.91 -23.71 -33.72
C CYS A 9 25.71 -22.40 -33.74
N PRO A 10 25.09 -21.20 -33.82
CA PRO A 10 25.83 -20.01 -33.46
C PRO A 10 26.01 -20.08 -31.95
N ALA A 11 27.26 -19.99 -31.52
CA ALA A 11 27.64 -19.88 -30.13
C ALA A 11 26.70 -18.91 -29.39
N ALA A 12 26.34 -19.28 -28.16
CA ALA A 12 25.69 -18.41 -27.19
C ALA A 12 26.54 -17.14 -27.00
N GLY A 13 26.34 -16.16 -27.87
CA GLY A 13 26.77 -14.80 -27.69
C GLY A 13 25.91 -14.21 -26.58
N VAL A 14 26.46 -14.17 -25.37
CA VAL A 14 26.02 -13.21 -24.36
C VAL A 14 26.26 -11.84 -24.97
N ASN A 15 25.25 -11.31 -25.66
CA ASN A 15 25.29 -9.99 -26.26
C ASN A 15 25.34 -8.97 -25.10
N PRO A 16 26.43 -8.20 -24.95
CA PRO A 16 26.53 -7.19 -23.90
C PRO A 16 25.52 -6.05 -24.10
N ASP A 17 24.98 -5.89 -25.32
CA ASP A 17 23.93 -4.92 -25.65
C ASP A 17 22.53 -5.32 -25.13
N LEU A 18 22.37 -6.60 -24.73
CA LEU A 18 21.13 -7.08 -24.14
C LEU A 18 20.89 -6.44 -22.75
N HIS A 19 21.93 -5.93 -22.08
CA HIS A 19 21.81 -5.20 -20.82
C HIS A 19 21.26 -3.76 -20.99
N LEU A 20 21.27 -3.19 -22.20
CA LEU A 20 20.99 -1.78 -22.48
C LEU A 20 19.63 -1.51 -23.15
N VAL A 21 18.74 -2.49 -23.25
CA VAL A 21 17.35 -2.19 -23.66
C VAL A 21 16.78 -1.25 -22.59
N PRO A 22 16.36 -0.02 -22.94
CA PRO A 22 15.92 0.96 -21.96
C PRO A 22 14.86 0.40 -21.00
N GLY A 23 13.97 -0.47 -21.51
CA GLY A 23 12.95 -1.17 -20.71
C GLY A 23 13.48 -1.99 -19.53
N ARG A 24 14.64 -2.66 -19.63
CA ARG A 24 15.23 -3.43 -18.51
C ARG A 24 15.84 -2.54 -17.45
N VAL A 25 16.46 -1.43 -17.84
CA VAL A 25 16.99 -0.45 -16.89
C VAL A 25 15.88 0.19 -16.08
N PHE A 26 14.76 0.56 -16.72
CA PHE A 26 13.57 1.08 -16.02
C PHE A 26 12.97 0.06 -15.05
N PHE A 27 13.02 -1.23 -15.36
CA PHE A 27 12.58 -2.28 -14.44
C PHE A 27 13.44 -2.32 -13.17
N TYR A 28 14.76 -2.42 -13.30
CA TYR A 28 15.67 -2.46 -12.14
C TYR A 28 15.62 -1.17 -11.33
N LEU A 29 15.46 -0.02 -11.97
CA LEU A 29 15.32 1.27 -11.30
C LEU A 29 14.02 1.34 -10.47
N LYS A 30 12.89 0.87 -11.01
CA LYS A 30 11.63 0.77 -10.26
C LYS A 30 11.77 -0.19 -9.08
N LEU A 31 12.41 -1.34 -9.28
CA LEU A 31 12.66 -2.32 -8.22
C LEU A 31 13.51 -1.75 -7.08
N ALA A 32 14.64 -1.14 -7.42
CA ALA A 32 15.52 -0.50 -6.44
C ALA A 32 14.80 0.63 -5.70
N LEU A 33 13.96 1.41 -6.39
CA LEU A 33 13.17 2.48 -5.78
C LEU A 33 12.16 1.94 -4.77
N VAL A 34 11.41 0.88 -5.11
CA VAL A 34 10.42 0.28 -4.21
C VAL A 34 11.09 -0.36 -3.00
N ALA A 35 12.15 -1.13 -3.22
CA ALA A 35 12.93 -1.73 -2.14
C ALA A 35 13.55 -0.64 -1.23
N GLY A 36 14.04 0.45 -1.83
CA GLY A 36 14.55 1.62 -1.11
C GLY A 36 13.48 2.28 -0.25
N ILE A 37 12.26 2.46 -0.75
CA ILE A 37 11.13 3.02 0.03
C ILE A 37 10.77 2.09 1.19
N LEU A 38 10.69 0.78 0.96
CA LEU A 38 10.39 -0.20 2.02
C LEU A 38 11.44 -0.17 3.14
N LEU A 39 12.73 -0.04 2.81
CA LEU A 39 13.80 0.08 3.80
C LEU A 39 13.85 1.45 4.48
N ALA A 40 13.55 2.52 3.74
CA ALA A 40 13.52 3.90 4.26
C ALA A 40 12.25 4.20 5.07
N CYS A 41 11.26 3.33 5.04
CA CYS A 41 9.98 3.43 5.74
C CYS A 41 10.09 3.96 7.20
N PRO A 42 10.96 3.41 8.08
CA PRO A 42 11.06 3.90 9.46
C PRO A 42 11.51 5.36 9.55
N VAL A 43 12.42 5.77 8.66
CA VAL A 43 12.94 7.14 8.59
C VAL A 43 11.89 8.08 8.01
N ILE A 44 11.19 7.67 6.95
CA ILE A 44 10.11 8.45 6.33
C ILE A 44 9.03 8.77 7.37
N PHE A 45 8.54 7.76 8.09
CA PHE A 45 7.54 7.98 9.13
C PHE A 45 8.07 8.83 10.27
N SER A 46 9.31 8.61 10.71
CA SER A 46 9.91 9.46 11.74
C SER A 46 9.92 10.94 11.34
N GLN A 47 10.16 11.26 10.06
CA GLN A 47 10.13 12.64 9.56
C GLN A 47 8.71 13.18 9.42
N ILE A 48 7.76 12.37 8.92
CA ILE A 48 6.34 12.75 8.85
C ILE A 48 5.82 13.11 10.24
N TRP A 49 6.04 12.25 11.23
CA TRP A 49 5.62 12.50 12.61
C TRP A 49 6.31 13.71 13.21
N ARG A 50 7.59 13.92 12.92
CA ARG A 50 8.33 15.12 13.38
C ARG A 50 7.83 16.41 12.73
N PHE A 51 7.31 16.35 11.51
CA PHE A 51 6.64 17.48 10.83
C PHE A 51 5.28 17.81 11.45
N VAL A 52 4.57 16.80 11.97
CA VAL A 52 3.29 17.00 12.67
C VAL A 52 3.49 17.43 14.14
N ALA A 53 4.60 17.01 14.77
CA ALA A 53 4.98 17.36 16.14
C ALA A 53 4.96 18.87 16.53
N PRO A 54 5.27 19.86 15.68
CA PRO A 54 5.08 21.28 16.02
C PRO A 54 3.63 21.67 16.29
N GLY A 55 2.65 20.91 15.79
CA GLY A 55 1.23 21.09 16.13
C GLY A 55 0.81 20.45 17.45
N LEU A 56 1.75 19.84 18.20
CA LEU A 56 1.48 19.11 19.44
C LEU A 56 2.28 19.68 20.63
N PHE A 57 1.71 19.66 21.85
CA PHE A 57 2.34 20.22 23.03
C PHE A 57 3.67 19.52 23.38
N LYS A 58 4.62 20.27 23.95
CA LYS A 58 6.01 19.80 24.24
C LYS A 58 6.05 18.53 25.10
N HIS A 59 5.05 18.32 25.95
CA HIS A 59 4.93 17.15 26.83
C HIS A 59 4.41 15.88 26.12
N GLU A 60 3.79 16.03 24.95
CA GLU A 60 3.15 14.95 24.20
C GLU A 60 4.03 14.38 23.09
N LYS A 61 5.22 14.96 22.88
CA LYS A 61 6.18 14.49 21.87
C LYS A 61 6.61 13.04 22.06
N LYS A 62 6.57 12.53 23.29
CA LYS A 62 6.87 11.12 23.60
C LYS A 62 5.85 10.14 23.01
N VAL A 63 4.62 10.59 22.75
CA VAL A 63 3.56 9.78 22.13
C VAL A 63 3.89 9.48 20.66
N LEU A 64 4.67 10.31 19.97
CA LEU A 64 5.01 10.08 18.56
C LEU A 64 6.00 8.92 18.34
N ILE A 65 6.77 8.54 19.36
CA ILE A 65 7.73 7.42 19.29
C ILE A 65 7.00 6.07 19.06
N PRO A 66 6.03 5.65 19.90
CA PRO A 66 5.29 4.42 19.65
C PRO A 66 4.44 4.51 18.37
N PHE A 67 3.93 5.69 17.99
CA PHE A 67 3.24 5.86 16.70
C PHE A 67 4.14 5.60 15.49
N THR A 68 5.39 6.08 15.52
CA THR A 68 6.35 5.84 14.43
C THR A 68 6.66 4.35 14.27
N PHE A 69 6.86 3.64 15.38
CA PHE A 69 7.07 2.20 15.37
C PHE A 69 5.83 1.46 14.86
N LEU A 70 4.65 1.84 15.34
CA LEU A 70 3.40 1.18 14.97
C LEU A 70 3.05 1.41 13.49
N SER A 71 3.26 2.62 12.95
CA SER A 71 3.19 2.90 11.50
C SER A 71 4.14 2.01 10.72
N THR A 72 5.42 1.97 11.10
CA THR A 72 6.40 1.13 10.39
C THR A 72 5.98 -0.34 10.35
N CYS A 73 5.49 -0.88 11.48
CA CYS A 73 4.95 -2.24 11.53
C CYS A 73 3.70 -2.40 10.67
N CYS A 74 2.81 -1.41 10.66
CA CYS A 74 1.58 -1.45 9.88
C CYS A 74 1.86 -1.40 8.37
N PHE A 75 2.78 -0.55 7.93
CA PHE A 75 3.22 -0.47 6.54
C PHE A 75 3.84 -1.79 6.05
N ILE A 76 4.74 -2.38 6.84
CA ILE A 76 5.34 -3.69 6.50
C ILE A 76 4.25 -4.78 6.49
N GLY A 77 3.34 -4.76 7.46
CA GLY A 77 2.20 -5.67 7.52
C GLY A 77 1.25 -5.51 6.33
N GLY A 78 0.98 -4.28 5.89
CA GLY A 78 0.16 -3.97 4.73
C GLY A 78 0.82 -4.36 3.41
N ALA A 79 2.12 -4.12 3.27
CA ALA A 79 2.91 -4.59 2.14
C ALA A 79 2.89 -6.13 2.06
N ALA A 80 3.10 -6.81 3.19
CA ALA A 80 3.02 -8.27 3.27
C ALA A 80 1.61 -8.78 2.93
N PHE A 81 0.55 -8.13 3.44
CA PHE A 81 -0.83 -8.48 3.13
C PHE A 81 -1.16 -8.30 1.63
N GLY A 82 -0.72 -7.18 1.04
CA GLY A 82 -0.88 -6.92 -0.38
C GLY A 82 -0.22 -7.98 -1.25
N TYR A 83 0.99 -8.45 -0.89
CA TYR A 83 1.72 -9.47 -1.64
C TYR A 83 1.23 -10.91 -1.38
N LEU A 84 0.81 -11.25 -0.17
CA LEU A 84 0.46 -12.64 0.17
C LEU A 84 -1.03 -12.96 -0.03
N VAL A 85 -1.92 -11.99 0.23
CA VAL A 85 -3.37 -12.22 0.21
C VAL A 85 -4.00 -11.67 -1.05
N VAL A 86 -3.60 -10.46 -1.46
CA VAL A 86 -4.28 -9.74 -2.54
C VAL A 86 -3.65 -10.00 -3.91
N PHE A 87 -2.33 -10.18 -3.97
CA PHE A 87 -1.63 -10.46 -5.20
C PHE A 87 -2.04 -11.78 -5.88
N PRO A 88 -2.14 -12.94 -5.17
CA PRO A 88 -2.50 -14.20 -5.83
C PRO A 88 -3.84 -14.16 -6.59
N PRO A 89 -4.94 -13.64 -6.02
CA PRO A 89 -6.18 -13.51 -6.78
C PRO A 89 -6.04 -12.53 -7.94
N ALA A 90 -5.44 -11.35 -7.73
CA ALA A 90 -5.24 -10.37 -8.80
C ALA A 90 -4.45 -10.95 -9.99
N PHE A 91 -3.41 -11.73 -9.70
CA PHE A 91 -2.61 -12.41 -10.72
C PHE A 91 -3.37 -13.54 -11.42
N ARG A 92 -4.15 -14.34 -10.68
CA ARG A 92 -5.04 -15.37 -11.26
C ARG A 92 -6.07 -14.78 -12.21
N PHE A 93 -6.63 -13.61 -11.90
CA PHE A 93 -7.54 -12.89 -12.81
C PHE A 93 -6.83 -12.46 -14.09
N LEU A 94 -5.61 -11.92 -13.98
CA LEU A 94 -4.81 -11.51 -15.13
C LEU A 94 -4.49 -12.67 -16.08
N VAL A 95 -4.13 -13.84 -15.54
CA VAL A 95 -3.89 -15.07 -16.31
C VAL A 95 -5.20 -15.68 -16.83
N GLY A 96 -6.29 -15.60 -16.06
CA GLY A 96 -7.60 -16.10 -16.48
C GLY A 96 -8.18 -15.34 -17.67
N TYR A 97 -7.73 -14.11 -17.92
CA TYR A 97 -8.16 -13.29 -19.05
C TYR A 97 -7.44 -13.62 -20.37
N SER A 98 -6.29 -14.30 -20.33
CA SER A 98 -5.60 -14.75 -21.56
C SER A 98 -6.30 -15.98 -22.14
N ASN A 99 -7.18 -15.78 -23.13
CA ASN A 99 -7.84 -16.83 -23.91
C ASN A 99 -7.14 -17.12 -25.25
N GLU A 100 -7.42 -18.30 -25.82
CA GLU A 100 -6.74 -19.09 -26.88
C GLU A 100 -6.20 -18.37 -28.14
N TYR A 101 -6.57 -17.11 -28.41
CA TYR A 101 -6.12 -16.37 -29.61
C TYR A 101 -4.96 -15.40 -29.37
N LEU A 102 -4.64 -15.08 -28.11
CA LEU A 102 -3.50 -14.26 -27.74
C LEU A 102 -2.72 -14.99 -26.65
N THR A 103 -1.61 -15.65 -27.03
CA THR A 103 -0.60 -16.15 -26.10
C THR A 103 0.15 -14.97 -25.46
N SER A 104 -0.57 -14.13 -24.71
CA SER A 104 0.00 -13.11 -23.84
C SER A 104 0.32 -13.79 -22.52
N LEU A 105 1.44 -14.53 -22.49
CA LEU A 105 2.08 -14.83 -21.22
C LEU A 105 2.36 -13.47 -20.55
N PRO A 106 1.75 -13.16 -19.38
CA PRO A 106 1.97 -11.88 -18.74
C PRO A 106 3.48 -11.68 -18.57
N SER A 107 3.98 -10.59 -19.15
CA SER A 107 5.40 -10.33 -19.14
C SER A 107 5.89 -10.14 -17.70
N VAL A 108 7.16 -10.44 -17.43
CA VAL A 108 7.78 -10.20 -16.11
C VAL A 108 7.57 -8.75 -15.63
N SER A 109 7.46 -7.81 -16.58
CA SER A 109 7.17 -6.40 -16.32
C SER A 109 5.75 -6.17 -15.79
N GLU A 110 4.73 -6.86 -16.29
CA GLU A 110 3.35 -6.74 -15.81
C GLU A 110 3.18 -7.32 -14.41
N TYR A 111 3.76 -8.51 -14.19
CA TYR A 111 3.82 -9.12 -12.87
C TYR A 111 4.42 -8.15 -11.84
N PHE A 112 5.58 -7.57 -12.17
CA PHE A 112 6.28 -6.66 -11.26
C PHE A 112 5.57 -5.32 -11.08
N SER A 113 4.98 -4.77 -12.15
CA SER A 113 4.18 -3.55 -12.09
C SER A 113 2.96 -3.74 -11.18
N LEU A 114 2.27 -4.88 -11.27
CA LEU A 114 1.16 -5.21 -10.40
C LEU A 114 1.63 -5.37 -8.95
N ALA A 115 2.67 -6.18 -8.72
CA ALA A 115 3.24 -6.40 -7.38
C ALA A 115 3.64 -5.07 -6.71
N THR A 116 4.33 -4.19 -7.45
CA THR A 116 4.76 -2.88 -6.97
C THR A 116 3.57 -1.99 -6.59
N ARG A 117 2.55 -1.92 -7.45
CA ARG A 117 1.34 -1.12 -7.20
C ARG A 117 0.62 -1.62 -5.95
N LEU A 118 0.45 -2.92 -5.80
CA LEU A 118 -0.21 -3.51 -4.64
C LEU A 118 0.62 -3.29 -3.36
N LEU A 119 1.94 -3.54 -3.39
CA LEU A 119 2.83 -3.34 -2.24
C LEU A 119 2.74 -1.91 -1.70
N LEU A 120 2.89 -0.92 -2.58
CA LEU A 120 2.85 0.49 -2.18
C LEU A 120 1.45 0.93 -1.76
N ALA A 121 0.41 0.49 -2.49
CA ALA A 121 -0.96 0.87 -2.18
C ALA A 121 -1.44 0.27 -0.86
N PHE A 122 -1.31 -1.04 -0.67
CA PHE A 122 -1.73 -1.69 0.58
C PHE A 122 -0.88 -1.26 1.76
N GLY A 123 0.41 -1.02 1.57
CA GLY A 123 1.25 -0.38 2.60
C GLY A 123 0.68 0.98 3.02
N ALA A 124 0.36 1.85 2.08
CA ALA A 124 -0.22 3.17 2.37
C ALA A 124 -1.63 3.09 2.98
N ILE A 125 -2.48 2.18 2.52
CA ILE A 125 -3.84 1.99 3.05
C ILE A 125 -3.78 1.47 4.49
N PHE A 126 -2.81 0.62 4.82
CA PHE A 126 -2.61 0.15 6.20
C PHE A 126 -2.15 1.26 7.16
N GLU A 127 -1.70 2.42 6.68
CA GLU A 127 -1.48 3.59 7.56
C GLU A 127 -2.77 4.25 8.02
N MET A 128 -3.90 4.03 7.33
CA MET A 128 -5.20 4.60 7.67
C MET A 128 -5.63 4.37 9.14
N PRO A 129 -5.55 3.17 9.73
CA PRO A 129 -5.88 2.96 11.15
C PRO A 129 -5.05 3.84 12.08
N ILE A 130 -3.75 3.94 11.83
CA ILE A 130 -2.84 4.73 12.65
C ILE A 130 -3.15 6.22 12.53
N LEU A 131 -3.33 6.68 11.29
CA LEU A 131 -3.70 8.06 10.98
C LEU A 131 -5.04 8.44 11.61
N MET A 132 -6.05 7.56 11.56
CA MET A 132 -7.35 7.78 12.17
C MET A 132 -7.28 7.88 13.69
N VAL A 133 -6.54 6.98 14.35
CA VAL A 133 -6.32 7.05 15.80
C VAL A 133 -5.62 8.35 16.18
N PHE A 134 -4.64 8.78 15.38
CA PHE A 134 -3.94 10.04 15.61
C PHE A 134 -4.86 11.26 15.47
N LEU A 135 -5.67 11.33 14.39
CA LEU A 135 -6.66 12.40 14.20
C LEU A 135 -7.70 12.43 15.31
N ALA A 136 -8.10 11.26 15.81
CA ALA A 136 -9.01 11.16 16.93
C ALA A 136 -8.39 11.67 18.24
N LYS A 137 -7.10 11.42 18.45
CA LYS A 137 -6.39 11.88 19.64
C LYS A 137 -6.32 13.42 19.72
N ILE A 138 -6.10 14.08 18.59
CA ILE A 138 -6.13 15.55 18.47
C ILE A 138 -7.56 16.11 18.56
N GLY A 139 -8.59 15.25 18.47
CA GLY A 139 -9.99 15.65 18.54
C GLY A 139 -10.53 16.25 17.24
N LEU A 140 -9.87 16.00 16.10
CA LEU A 140 -10.38 16.38 14.78
C LEU A 140 -11.50 15.43 14.31
N VAL A 141 -11.47 14.19 14.83
CA VAL A 141 -12.31 13.09 14.38
C VAL A 141 -12.85 12.34 15.58
N SER A 142 -14.15 12.02 15.60
CA SER A 142 -14.78 11.22 16.66
C SER A 142 -15.40 9.94 16.09
N VAL A 143 -15.64 8.94 16.96
CA VAL A 143 -16.34 7.71 16.56
C VAL A 143 -17.73 8.02 15.97
N ALA A 144 -18.44 9.00 16.55
CA ALA A 144 -19.73 9.46 16.04
C ALA A 144 -19.60 10.10 14.64
N PHE A 145 -18.54 10.87 14.40
CA PHE A 145 -18.25 11.43 13.08
C PHE A 145 -17.93 10.36 12.04
N LEU A 146 -17.13 9.33 12.37
CA LEU A 146 -16.88 8.20 11.48
C LEU A 146 -18.16 7.44 11.17
N ASN A 147 -18.96 7.13 12.19
CA ASN A 147 -20.22 6.41 12.04
C ASN A 147 -21.21 7.16 11.12
N ARG A 148 -21.31 8.48 11.26
CA ARG A 148 -22.15 9.32 10.38
C ARG A 148 -21.67 9.32 8.93
N ASN A 149 -20.36 9.22 8.71
CA ASN A 149 -19.73 9.30 7.39
C ASN A 149 -19.34 7.95 6.77
N ARG A 150 -19.84 6.82 7.32
CA ARG A 150 -19.57 5.46 6.81
C ARG A 150 -19.80 5.32 5.30
N LYS A 151 -20.86 5.93 4.77
CA LYS A 151 -21.18 5.91 3.33
C LYS A 151 -20.05 6.48 2.45
N TYR A 152 -19.34 7.50 2.92
CA TYR A 152 -18.22 8.09 2.19
C TYR A 152 -16.98 7.19 2.25
N ALA A 153 -16.73 6.54 3.39
CA ALA A 153 -15.63 5.58 3.52
C ALA A 153 -15.82 4.37 2.59
N VAL A 154 -17.04 3.84 2.51
CA VAL A 154 -17.39 2.76 1.57
C VAL A 154 -17.12 3.21 0.14
N LEU A 155 -17.59 4.40 -0.27
CA LEU A 155 -17.37 4.93 -1.60
C LEU A 155 -15.88 5.09 -1.94
N ILE A 156 -15.09 5.67 -1.04
CA ILE A 156 -13.64 5.85 -1.22
C ILE A 156 -12.94 4.51 -1.36
N ASN A 157 -13.29 3.51 -0.54
CA ASN A 157 -12.71 2.17 -0.63
C ASN A 157 -13.02 1.50 -1.97
N PHE A 158 -14.23 1.68 -2.52
CA PHE A 158 -14.56 1.19 -3.86
C PHE A 158 -13.80 1.91 -4.97
N ILE A 159 -13.57 3.22 -4.84
CA ILE A 159 -12.74 3.99 -5.78
C ILE A 159 -11.29 3.49 -5.75
N ILE A 160 -10.74 3.28 -4.55
CA ILE A 160 -9.39 2.73 -4.38
C ILE A 160 -9.32 1.32 -4.97
N ALA A 161 -10.30 0.46 -4.71
CA ALA A 161 -10.36 -0.87 -5.30
C ALA A 161 -10.40 -0.82 -6.83
N ALA A 162 -11.14 0.12 -7.43
CA ALA A 162 -11.19 0.30 -8.88
C ALA A 162 -9.85 0.76 -9.47
N ILE A 163 -9.09 1.60 -8.75
CA ILE A 163 -7.76 2.05 -9.20
C ILE A 163 -6.73 0.91 -9.11
N LEU A 164 -6.83 0.07 -8.08
CA LEU A 164 -5.90 -1.04 -7.87
C LEU A 164 -6.17 -2.24 -8.74
N THR A 165 -7.43 -2.44 -9.12
CA THR A 165 -7.81 -3.56 -9.98
C THR A 165 -7.57 -3.16 -11.45
N PRO A 166 -6.64 -3.82 -12.16
CA PRO A 166 -6.35 -3.47 -13.55
C PRO A 166 -7.53 -3.76 -14.48
N THR A 167 -8.38 -4.72 -14.11
CA THR A 167 -9.63 -5.05 -14.78
C THR A 167 -10.78 -4.43 -13.97
N PRO A 168 -11.56 -3.50 -14.54
CA PRO A 168 -12.70 -2.90 -13.87
C PRO A 168 -13.90 -3.86 -13.88
N ASP A 169 -13.74 -5.03 -13.27
CA ASP A 169 -14.77 -6.06 -13.16
C ASP A 169 -15.36 -6.12 -11.74
N ILE A 170 -16.68 -6.24 -11.65
CA ILE A 170 -17.42 -6.11 -10.38
C ILE A 170 -16.99 -7.18 -9.37
N VAL A 171 -16.71 -8.40 -9.83
CA VAL A 171 -16.36 -9.53 -8.96
C VAL A 171 -14.99 -9.34 -8.32
N ASN A 172 -13.95 -9.04 -9.11
CA ASN A 172 -12.61 -8.80 -8.60
C ASN A 172 -12.56 -7.50 -7.77
N GLN A 173 -13.30 -6.46 -8.17
CA GLN A 173 -13.42 -5.24 -7.40
C GLN A 173 -14.06 -5.48 -6.02
N MET A 174 -15.11 -6.29 -5.93
CA MET A 174 -15.72 -6.68 -4.65
C MET A 174 -14.76 -7.52 -3.81
N MET A 175 -14.06 -8.47 -4.43
CA MET A 175 -13.11 -9.34 -3.74
C MET A 175 -11.91 -8.58 -3.16
N MET A 176 -11.45 -7.53 -3.85
CA MET A 176 -10.41 -6.59 -3.38
C MET A 176 -10.96 -5.56 -2.38
N GLY A 177 -12.22 -5.13 -2.57
CA GLY A 177 -12.89 -4.13 -1.75
C GLY A 177 -13.25 -4.63 -0.35
N ILE A 178 -13.61 -5.92 -0.21
CA ILE A 178 -13.92 -6.53 1.09
C ILE A 178 -12.76 -6.37 2.10
N PRO A 179 -11.50 -6.73 1.77
CA PRO A 179 -10.35 -6.45 2.63
C PRO A 179 -10.22 -4.99 3.06
N LEU A 180 -10.48 -4.04 2.15
CA LEU A 180 -10.38 -2.60 2.43
C LEU A 180 -11.49 -2.15 3.41
N LEU A 181 -12.70 -2.67 3.25
CA LEU A 181 -13.81 -2.41 4.16
C LEU A 181 -13.55 -2.95 5.57
N ILE A 182 -13.01 -4.18 5.66
CA ILE A 182 -12.62 -4.78 6.95
C ILE A 182 -11.55 -3.93 7.62
N LEU A 183 -10.54 -3.49 6.87
CA LEU A 183 -9.48 -2.63 7.39
C LEU A 183 -10.03 -1.28 7.89
N TYR A 184 -11.00 -0.70 7.20
CA TYR A 184 -11.69 0.50 7.67
C TYR A 184 -12.44 0.24 8.99
N GLU A 185 -13.15 -0.88 9.13
CA GLU A 185 -13.86 -1.19 10.38
C GLU A 185 -12.89 -1.41 11.55
N ILE A 186 -11.74 -2.06 11.30
CA ILE A 186 -10.64 -2.18 12.28
C ILE A 186 -10.14 -0.79 12.68
N SER A 187 -10.03 0.14 11.72
CA SER A 187 -9.62 1.52 11.99
C SER A 187 -10.62 2.24 12.89
N VAL A 188 -11.93 2.09 12.65
CA VAL A 188 -13.00 2.65 13.50
C VAL A 188 -12.92 2.07 14.92
N LEU A 189 -12.69 0.75 15.04
CA LEU A 189 -12.58 0.07 16.33
C LEU A 189 -11.33 0.51 17.10
N ALA A 190 -10.20 0.69 16.41
CA ALA A 190 -8.98 1.26 16.99
C ALA A 190 -9.22 2.69 17.52
N VAL A 191 -9.95 3.53 16.78
CA VAL A 191 -10.36 4.87 17.24
C VAL A 191 -11.26 4.78 18.47
N TRP A 192 -12.18 3.83 18.52
CA TRP A 192 -13.06 3.65 19.68
C TRP A 192 -12.27 3.25 20.95
N LEU A 193 -11.27 2.37 20.80
CA LEU A 193 -10.44 1.91 21.92
C LEU A 193 -9.47 2.99 22.41
N PHE A 194 -8.78 3.67 21.48
CA PHE A 194 -7.70 4.62 21.80
C PHE A 194 -8.12 6.09 21.80
N GLY A 195 -9.28 6.44 21.22
CA GLY A 195 -9.78 7.82 21.11
C GLY A 195 -10.65 8.28 22.29
N ARG A 196 -10.83 7.44 23.32
CA ARG A 196 -11.71 7.72 24.48
C ARG A 196 -11.16 8.76 25.46
N LYS A 197 -9.88 9.16 25.32
CA LYS A 197 -9.28 10.30 26.03
C LYS A 197 -8.72 11.27 24.99
N GLY A 198 -9.60 12.11 24.43
CA GLY A 198 -9.18 13.17 23.51
C GLY A 198 -8.38 14.24 24.27
N PHE A 199 -7.35 14.79 23.63
CA PHE A 199 -6.52 15.87 24.21
C PHE A 199 -7.29 17.18 24.53
N ARG A 200 -8.58 17.27 24.15
CA ARG A 200 -9.44 18.45 24.33
C ARG A 200 -10.09 18.59 25.70
N ASP A 201 -10.04 17.57 26.57
CA ASP A 201 -10.58 17.69 27.94
C ASP A 201 -9.78 18.67 28.82
N PHE A 202 -8.57 19.04 28.41
CA PHE A 202 -7.76 20.04 29.12
C PHE A 202 -8.10 21.49 28.75
N GLN A 203 -8.91 21.73 27.70
CA GLN A 203 -9.24 23.08 27.24
C GLN A 203 -10.53 23.63 27.88
N SER A 204 -11.29 22.79 28.59
CA SER A 204 -12.48 23.19 29.35
C SER A 204 -12.22 23.43 30.84
N GLU A 205 -10.96 23.33 31.30
CA GLU A 205 -10.54 23.54 32.70
C GLU A 205 -9.57 24.73 32.87
N GLU A 206 -9.54 25.70 31.94
CA GLU A 206 -9.03 27.03 32.27
C GLU A 206 -10.23 27.90 32.71
N PRO A 207 -10.39 28.20 34.02
CA PRO A 207 -11.33 29.22 34.44
C PRO A 207 -10.92 30.57 33.84
N GLU A 208 -11.92 31.34 33.39
CA GLU A 208 -11.77 32.73 33.00
C GLU A 208 -10.94 33.51 34.03
N GLU A 209 -9.82 34.08 33.59
CA GLU A 209 -9.20 35.28 34.18
C GLU A 209 -8.80 36.26 33.07
#